data_AF-A0AAV6QDB8-F1
#
_entry.id   AF-A0AAV6QDB8-F1
#
_cell.length_a   1.000
_cell.length_b   1.000
_cell.length_c   1.000
_cell.angle_alpha   90.00
_cell.angle_beta   90.00
_cell.angle_gamma   90.00
#
_symmetry.space_group_name_H-M   'P 1'
#
loop_
_entity.id
_entity.type
_entity.pdbx_description
1 polymer ?
#
loop_
_entity_poly.entity_id
_entity_poly.type
_entity_poly.pdbx_seq_one_letter_code
_entity_poly.pdbx_strand_id
1 'polypeptide(L)'
;MPPYSELRKTNHFYYFIKFTLNIYSMVFSLMGLCVLCVGVYAEVERQKNRTLEGLFLAPAVVLILLGLVMFTVSVVGMVGSLRDNKTLLHMFLCVLCVLLILQAIALTAALIFEKKTVALFQSSIREGIKHYYDDLDFKNILDYVQQKFSCCGGDDYKDWGVNQYHFCNGTGPLACGVPYTCCVRHKLGEVINTLCGYQTLMKEREALQDLIHVRGCIHAVNLWMSDNIGITVALCCAIGLPQLLGIVLSCVFWNLLVDMSESADMVDFKLKKAAFKYSELDLAGAGWCMCLPRDGGYLPVPAAEPGLDPIDIHLQKLKKQQPRTHAQLREMQQSRSATGLDEVDVGRKQKREH
;
A
#
# COMPACT_ATOMS: atom_id res chain seq x y z
N MET A 1 -1.29 -17.11 35.45
CA MET A 1 -2.47 -16.91 34.57
C MET A 1 -3.07 -15.57 34.95
N PRO A 2 -3.08 -14.57 34.06
CA PRO A 2 -3.74 -13.31 34.37
C PRO A 2 -5.27 -13.51 34.46
N PRO A 3 -5.98 -12.75 35.30
CA PRO A 3 -7.42 -12.92 35.53
C PRO A 3 -8.28 -12.44 34.35
N TYR A 4 -9.43 -13.09 34.13
CA TYR A 4 -10.40 -12.86 33.04
C TYR A 4 -10.92 -11.41 32.91
N SER A 5 -10.76 -10.59 33.95
CA SER A 5 -11.08 -9.16 33.96
C SER A 5 -10.08 -8.29 33.18
N GLU A 6 -8.80 -8.71 33.08
CA GLU A 6 -7.79 -8.04 32.23
C GLU A 6 -8.05 -8.35 30.75
N LEU A 7 -8.47 -9.58 30.43
CA LEU A 7 -8.84 -10.00 29.07
C LEU A 7 -10.04 -9.22 28.48
N ARG A 8 -10.94 -8.72 29.34
CA ARG A 8 -12.12 -7.92 28.95
C ARG A 8 -11.76 -6.48 28.57
N LYS A 9 -10.77 -5.87 29.23
CA LYS A 9 -10.19 -4.58 28.80
C LYS A 9 -9.40 -4.75 27.49
N THR A 10 -8.77 -5.91 27.29
CA THR A 10 -8.08 -6.29 26.05
C THR A 10 -9.03 -6.39 24.85
N ASN A 11 -10.22 -6.99 25.01
CA ASN A 11 -11.17 -7.12 23.89
C ASN A 11 -11.67 -5.76 23.38
N HIS A 12 -12.06 -4.85 24.27
CA HIS A 12 -12.51 -3.51 23.85
C HIS A 12 -11.37 -2.71 23.20
N PHE A 13 -10.16 -2.79 23.76
CA PHE A 13 -8.98 -2.16 23.18
C PHE A 13 -8.62 -2.77 21.81
N TYR A 14 -8.69 -4.10 21.67
CA TYR A 14 -8.48 -4.79 20.40
C TYR A 14 -9.47 -4.33 19.33
N TYR A 15 -10.77 -4.35 19.64
CA TYR A 15 -11.80 -3.89 18.70
C TYR A 15 -11.66 -2.40 18.38
N PHE A 16 -11.26 -1.57 19.35
CA PHE A 16 -10.96 -0.17 19.13
C PHE A 16 -9.82 0.01 18.11
N ILE A 17 -8.66 -0.61 18.33
CA ILE A 17 -7.51 -0.52 17.41
C ILE A 17 -7.86 -1.09 16.03
N LYS A 18 -8.54 -2.24 15.98
CA LYS A 18 -9.02 -2.85 14.72
C LYS A 18 -9.90 -1.90 13.93
N PHE A 19 -10.90 -1.30 14.59
CA PHE A 19 -11.83 -0.38 13.97
C PHE A 19 -11.16 0.92 13.54
N THR A 20 -10.27 1.49 14.38
CA THR A 20 -9.50 2.69 14.04
C THR A 20 -8.59 2.46 12.83
N LEU A 21 -7.85 1.34 12.79
CA LEU A 21 -6.99 1.00 11.65
C LEU A 21 -7.80 0.73 10.37
N ASN A 22 -8.97 0.10 10.51
CA ASN A 22 -9.88 -0.12 9.39
C ASN A 22 -10.44 1.19 8.84
N ILE A 23 -10.91 2.10 9.71
CA ILE A 23 -11.36 3.45 9.30
C ILE A 23 -10.23 4.22 8.62
N TYR A 24 -9.04 4.24 9.23
CA TYR A 24 -7.86 4.88 8.65
C TYR A 24 -7.63 4.36 7.23
N SER A 25 -7.54 3.05 7.06
CA SER A 25 -7.30 2.41 5.76
C SER A 25 -8.43 2.69 4.76
N MET A 26 -9.69 2.72 5.20
CA MET A 26 -10.83 3.03 4.35
C MET A 26 -10.81 4.48 3.84
N VAL A 27 -10.47 5.44 4.71
CA VAL A 27 -10.35 6.87 4.33
C VAL A 27 -9.22 7.04 3.32
N PHE A 28 -8.03 6.48 3.57
CA PHE A 28 -6.92 6.56 2.63
C PHE A 28 -7.19 5.83 1.31
N SER A 29 -7.93 4.72 1.36
CA SER A 29 -8.38 4.01 0.15
C SER A 29 -9.33 4.89 -0.67
N LEU A 30 -10.29 5.58 -0.05
CA LEU A 30 -11.21 6.46 -0.75
C LEU A 30 -10.48 7.68 -1.33
N MET A 31 -9.57 8.29 -0.56
CA MET A 31 -8.71 9.38 -1.04
C MET A 31 -7.83 8.94 -2.22
N GLY A 32 -7.20 7.77 -2.12
CA GLY A 32 -6.39 7.18 -3.20
C GLY A 32 -7.21 6.93 -4.46
N LEU A 33 -8.43 6.42 -4.33
CA LEU A 33 -9.35 6.23 -5.46
C LEU A 33 -9.75 7.55 -6.10
N CYS A 34 -10.08 8.58 -5.30
CA CYS A 34 -10.40 9.91 -5.81
C CYS A 34 -9.22 10.52 -6.59
N VAL A 35 -8.01 10.45 -6.04
CA VAL A 35 -6.78 10.94 -6.70
C VAL A 35 -6.51 10.17 -7.99
N LEU A 36 -6.71 8.85 -7.98
CA LEU A 36 -6.56 8.01 -9.18
C LEU A 36 -7.58 8.39 -10.27
N CYS A 37 -8.85 8.58 -9.92
CA CYS A 37 -9.89 9.01 -10.85
C CYS A 37 -9.58 10.39 -11.45
N VAL A 38 -9.13 11.34 -10.63
CA VAL A 38 -8.72 12.68 -11.11
C VAL A 38 -7.51 12.58 -12.03
N GLY A 39 -6.51 11.77 -11.67
CA GLY A 39 -5.32 11.55 -12.50
C GLY A 39 -5.66 10.94 -13.87
N VAL A 40 -6.51 9.91 -13.88
CA VAL A 40 -6.98 9.28 -15.13
C VAL A 40 -7.79 10.28 -15.98
N TYR A 41 -8.68 11.04 -15.36
CA TYR A 41 -9.44 12.08 -16.06
C TYR A 41 -8.52 13.14 -16.70
N ALA A 42 -7.54 13.63 -15.94
CA ALA A 42 -6.57 14.61 -16.41
C ALA A 42 -5.71 14.07 -17.57
N GLU A 43 -5.23 12.82 -17.49
CA GLU A 43 -4.49 12.21 -18.61
C GLU A 43 -5.37 12.03 -19.85
N VAL A 44 -6.64 11.64 -19.71
CA VAL A 44 -7.54 11.48 -20.87
C VAL A 44 -7.76 12.81 -21.59
N GLU A 45 -8.03 13.89 -20.85
CA GLU A 45 -8.18 15.23 -21.44
C GLU A 45 -6.88 15.71 -22.09
N ARG A 46 -5.74 15.43 -21.45
CA ARG A 46 -4.42 15.72 -22.01
C ARG A 46 -4.17 14.97 -23.33
N GLN A 47 -4.47 13.67 -23.41
CA GLN A 47 -4.28 12.87 -24.62
C GLN A 47 -5.16 13.34 -25.78
N LYS A 48 -6.40 13.77 -25.50
CA LYS A 48 -7.32 14.29 -26.52
C LYS A 48 -6.80 15.55 -27.21
N ASN A 49 -6.02 16.36 -26.50
CA ASN A 49 -5.52 17.66 -26.98
C ASN A 49 -4.03 17.60 -27.43
N ARG A 50 -3.37 16.43 -27.39
CA ARG A 50 -1.96 16.27 -27.76
C ARG A 50 -1.79 15.71 -29.18
N THR A 51 -1.01 16.41 -29.99
CA THR A 51 -0.51 15.97 -31.31
C THR A 51 0.97 15.56 -31.32
N LEU A 52 1.71 15.64 -30.20
CA LEU A 52 3.15 15.33 -30.17
C LEU A 52 3.61 14.57 -28.90
N GLU A 53 4.37 13.51 -29.16
CA GLU A 53 5.06 12.61 -28.22
C GLU A 53 6.21 13.34 -27.50
N GLY A 54 5.96 13.79 -26.27
CA GLY A 54 7.01 14.33 -25.40
C GLY A 54 7.11 13.48 -24.14
N LEU A 55 8.33 13.02 -23.83
CA LEU A 55 8.69 12.18 -22.67
C LEU A 55 8.67 12.95 -21.33
N PHE A 56 7.83 13.99 -21.22
CA PHE A 56 7.64 14.73 -19.98
C PHE A 56 6.68 13.92 -19.08
N LEU A 57 7.15 13.55 -17.89
CA LEU A 57 6.30 13.00 -16.83
C LEU A 57 5.28 14.08 -16.45
N ALA A 58 4.11 14.03 -17.07
CA ALA A 58 3.08 15.01 -16.82
C ALA A 58 2.59 14.91 -15.37
N PRO A 59 2.16 16.04 -14.76
CA PRO A 59 1.58 16.04 -13.43
C PRO A 59 0.46 14.99 -13.26
N ALA A 60 -0.31 14.72 -14.31
CA ALA A 60 -1.37 13.71 -14.29
C ALA A 60 -0.83 12.26 -14.18
N VAL A 61 0.26 11.88 -14.85
CA VAL A 61 0.94 10.59 -14.62
C VAL A 61 1.36 10.42 -13.16
N VAL A 62 1.90 11.47 -12.54
CA VAL A 62 2.31 11.43 -11.12
C VAL A 62 1.10 11.21 -10.21
N LEU A 63 -0.04 11.86 -10.49
CA LEU A 63 -1.28 11.64 -9.75
C LEU A 63 -1.81 10.21 -9.89
N ILE A 64 -1.72 9.61 -11.09
CA ILE A 64 -2.11 8.21 -11.31
C ILE A 64 -1.24 7.26 -10.49
N LEU A 65 0.08 7.41 -10.57
CA LEU A 65 1.01 6.55 -9.82
C LEU A 65 0.81 6.69 -8.31
N LEU A 66 0.68 7.94 -7.82
CA LEU A 66 0.42 8.22 -6.41
C LEU A 66 -0.91 7.62 -5.96
N GLY A 67 -1.99 7.85 -6.71
CA GLY A 67 -3.32 7.33 -6.42
C GLY A 67 -3.36 5.80 -6.39
N LEU A 68 -2.69 5.14 -7.34
CA LEU A 68 -2.60 3.68 -7.42
C LEU A 68 -1.87 3.10 -6.21
N VAL A 69 -0.71 3.65 -5.84
CA VAL A 69 0.05 3.21 -4.67
C VAL A 69 -0.77 3.43 -3.39
N MET A 70 -1.34 4.62 -3.21
CA MET A 70 -2.17 4.93 -2.03
C MET A 70 -3.38 3.99 -1.93
N PHE A 71 -4.09 3.74 -3.03
CA PHE A 71 -5.25 2.84 -3.05
C PHE A 71 -4.87 1.40 -2.71
N THR A 72 -3.86 0.84 -3.40
CA THR A 72 -3.45 -0.55 -3.20
C THR A 72 -2.93 -0.82 -1.80
N VAL A 73 -2.06 0.04 -1.27
CA VAL A 73 -1.52 -0.09 0.10
C VAL A 73 -2.64 0.01 1.13
N SER A 74 -3.59 0.92 0.94
CA SER A 74 -4.74 1.09 1.85
C SER A 74 -5.69 -0.11 1.81
N VAL A 75 -5.94 -0.69 0.64
CA VAL A 75 -6.74 -1.92 0.51
C VAL A 75 -6.06 -3.09 1.22
N VAL A 76 -4.74 -3.22 1.10
CA VAL A 76 -3.97 -4.24 1.85
C VAL A 76 -4.11 -4.03 3.36
N GLY A 77 -3.99 -2.79 3.85
CA GLY A 77 -4.21 -2.46 5.26
C GLY A 77 -5.62 -2.79 5.75
N MET A 78 -6.64 -2.46 4.95
CA MET A 78 -8.04 -2.76 5.24
C MET A 78 -8.30 -4.28 5.29
N VAL A 79 -7.87 -5.02 4.26
CA VAL A 79 -8.04 -6.49 4.22
C VAL A 79 -7.24 -7.16 5.34
N GLY A 80 -6.03 -6.68 5.63
CA GLY A 80 -5.21 -7.16 6.75
C GLY A 80 -5.92 -6.99 8.10
N SER A 81 -6.54 -5.83 8.33
CA SER A 81 -7.33 -5.55 9.54
C SER A 81 -8.61 -6.38 9.63
N LEU A 82 -9.37 -6.53 8.53
CA LEU A 82 -10.62 -7.27 8.54
C LEU A 82 -10.42 -8.78 8.69
N ARG A 83 -9.42 -9.34 8.01
CA ARG A 83 -9.12 -10.77 8.01
C ARG A 83 -8.25 -11.22 9.19
N ASP A 84 -7.83 -10.29 10.05
CA ASP A 84 -6.86 -10.54 11.12
C ASP A 84 -5.61 -11.27 10.58
N ASN A 85 -5.25 -10.99 9.32
CA ASN A 85 -4.15 -11.65 8.63
C ASN A 85 -2.87 -10.90 8.95
N LYS A 86 -2.11 -11.50 9.87
CA LYS A 86 -0.76 -11.07 10.23
C LYS A 86 0.03 -10.68 8.98
N THR A 87 0.32 -11.60 8.06
CA THR A 87 1.28 -11.36 6.97
C THR A 87 0.92 -10.12 6.14
N LEU A 88 -0.37 -9.91 5.84
CA LEU A 88 -0.83 -8.71 5.14
C LEU A 88 -0.60 -7.43 5.93
N LEU A 89 -0.86 -7.45 7.23
CA LEU A 89 -0.62 -6.33 8.13
C LEU A 89 0.87 -6.01 8.27
N HIS A 90 1.75 -7.02 8.30
CA HIS A 90 3.20 -6.82 8.30
C HIS A 90 3.68 -6.19 7.00
N MET A 91 3.16 -6.64 5.86
CA MET A 91 3.47 -6.04 4.56
C MET A 91 3.03 -4.58 4.51
N PHE A 92 1.83 -4.26 5.00
CA PHE A 92 1.34 -2.89 5.12
C PHE A 92 2.27 -2.01 5.98
N LEU A 93 2.65 -2.49 7.17
CA LEU A 93 3.59 -1.81 8.06
C LEU A 93 4.95 -1.57 7.37
N CYS A 94 5.51 -2.60 6.73
CA CYS A 94 6.78 -2.50 6.01
C CYS A 94 6.74 -1.43 4.91
N VAL A 95 5.67 -1.43 4.10
CA VAL A 95 5.50 -0.43 3.04
C VAL A 95 5.40 1.00 3.61
N LEU A 96 4.63 1.21 4.69
CA LEU A 96 4.55 2.53 5.32
C LEU A 96 5.91 3.00 5.87
N CYS A 97 6.69 2.10 6.46
CA CYS A 97 8.05 2.39 6.93
C CYS A 97 9.00 2.75 5.77
N VAL A 98 8.96 1.98 4.67
CA VAL A 98 9.77 2.28 3.48
C VAL A 98 9.41 3.63 2.90
N LEU A 99 8.12 3.94 2.76
CA LEU A 99 7.67 5.25 2.27
C LEU A 99 8.12 6.39 3.20
N LEU A 100 8.14 6.18 4.51
CA LEU A 100 8.58 7.19 5.48
C LEU A 100 10.09 7.45 5.35
N ILE A 101 10.88 6.37 5.17
CA ILE A 101 12.32 6.47 4.94
C ILE A 101 12.60 7.20 3.63
N LEU A 102 11.90 6.85 2.55
CA LEU A 102 12.04 7.54 1.25
C LEU A 102 11.70 9.03 1.37
N GLN A 103 10.67 9.38 2.13
CA GLN A 103 10.30 10.77 2.37
C GLN A 103 11.36 11.52 3.20
N ALA A 104 11.92 10.88 4.23
CA ALA A 104 13.00 11.46 5.02
C ALA A 104 14.28 11.65 4.18
N ILE A 105 14.63 10.70 3.32
CA ILE A 105 15.76 10.81 2.38
C ILE A 105 15.52 11.96 1.40
N ALA A 106 14.32 12.06 0.81
CA ALA A 106 13.99 13.13 -0.12
C ALA A 106 14.06 14.52 0.55
N LEU A 107 13.52 14.65 1.77
CA LEU A 107 13.54 15.89 2.54
C LEU A 107 14.97 16.30 2.92
N THR A 108 15.76 15.36 3.45
CA THR A 108 17.17 15.65 3.81
C THR A 108 18.03 15.94 2.59
N ALA A 109 17.84 15.23 1.48
CA ALA A 109 18.53 15.51 0.22
C ALA A 109 18.18 16.89 -0.34
N ALA A 110 16.91 17.31 -0.25
CA ALA A 110 16.48 18.64 -0.68
C ALA A 110 17.18 19.76 0.11
N LEU A 111 17.40 19.55 1.42
CA LEU A 111 18.09 20.50 2.30
C LEU A 111 19.62 20.51 2.11
N ILE A 112 20.25 19.33 2.02
CA ILE A 112 21.72 19.22 1.89
C ILE A 112 22.18 19.65 0.51
N PHE A 113 21.46 19.26 -0.54
CA PHE A 113 21.83 19.51 -1.94
C PHE A 113 20.99 20.62 -2.56
N GLU A 114 20.68 21.67 -1.81
CA GLU A 114 19.80 22.78 -2.23
C GLU A 114 20.15 23.28 -3.64
N LYS A 115 21.43 23.57 -3.91
CA LYS A 115 21.87 24.07 -5.23
C LYS A 115 21.53 23.11 -6.38
N LYS A 116 21.70 21.80 -6.18
CA LYS A 116 21.36 20.80 -7.20
C LYS A 116 19.85 20.66 -7.35
N THR A 117 19.12 20.63 -6.24
CA THR A 117 17.66 20.56 -6.22
C THR A 117 17.07 21.76 -6.96
N VAL A 118 17.53 22.97 -6.67
CA VAL A 118 17.12 24.21 -7.36
C VAL A 118 17.45 24.16 -8.85
N ALA A 119 18.64 23.69 -9.24
CA ALA A 119 19.00 23.55 -10.65
C ALA A 119 18.10 22.54 -11.40
N LEU A 120 17.73 21.42 -10.76
CA LEU A 120 16.78 20.45 -11.31
C LEU A 120 15.39 21.07 -11.52
N PHE A 121 14.90 21.83 -10.54
CA PHE A 121 13.64 22.56 -10.67
C PHE A 121 13.71 23.61 -11.78
N GLN A 122 14.80 24.38 -11.87
CA GLN A 122 15.00 25.38 -12.92
C GLN A 122 14.99 24.75 -14.30
N SER A 123 15.70 23.64 -14.51
CA SER A 123 15.69 22.91 -15.77
C SER A 123 14.28 22.40 -16.11
N SER A 124 13.54 21.91 -15.11
CA SER A 124 12.18 21.38 -15.31
C SER A 124 11.18 22.48 -15.68
N ILE A 125 11.25 23.64 -15.00
CA ILE A 125 10.41 24.81 -15.32
C ILE A 125 10.77 25.36 -16.69
N ARG A 126 12.06 25.43 -17.04
CA ARG A 126 12.52 25.90 -18.35
C ARG A 126 12.00 25.01 -19.50
N GLU A 127 12.01 23.69 -19.32
CA GLU A 127 11.41 22.76 -20.30
C GLU A 127 9.88 22.91 -20.37
N GLY A 128 9.23 23.18 -19.24
CA GLY A 128 7.81 23.53 -19.21
C GLY A 128 7.50 24.84 -19.95
N ILE A 129 8.31 25.88 -19.76
CA ILE A 129 8.18 27.19 -20.45
C ILE A 129 8.27 27.00 -21.96
N LYS A 130 9.14 26.11 -22.45
CA LYS A 130 9.24 25.79 -23.89
C LYS A 130 7.91 25.30 -24.47
N HIS A 131 7.16 24.49 -23.73
CA HIS A 131 5.86 23.91 -24.12
C HIS A 131 4.66 24.65 -23.50
N TYR A 132 4.84 25.89 -23.04
CA TYR A 132 3.86 26.61 -22.25
C TYR A 132 2.48 26.80 -22.93
N TYR A 133 2.42 26.88 -24.27
CA TYR A 133 1.12 26.96 -24.97
C TYR A 133 0.56 25.60 -25.39
N ASP A 134 1.39 24.55 -25.34
CA ASP A 134 1.00 23.18 -25.70
C ASP A 134 0.47 22.41 -24.48
N ASP A 135 0.89 22.83 -23.28
CA ASP A 135 0.50 22.22 -22.00
C ASP A 135 -0.32 23.21 -21.16
N LEU A 136 -1.64 23.10 -21.26
CA LEU A 136 -2.58 23.97 -20.56
C LEU A 136 -2.49 23.82 -19.03
N ASP A 137 -2.14 22.63 -18.53
CA ASP A 137 -1.99 22.40 -17.09
C ASP A 137 -0.75 23.12 -16.56
N PHE A 138 0.39 22.97 -17.23
CA PHE A 138 1.60 23.71 -16.90
C PHE A 138 1.37 25.22 -17.00
N LYS A 139 0.69 25.67 -18.06
CA LYS A 139 0.30 27.07 -18.22
C LYS A 139 -0.50 27.59 -17.03
N ASN A 140 -1.57 26.91 -16.65
CA ASN A 140 -2.43 27.32 -15.55
C ASN A 140 -1.68 27.37 -14.21
N ILE A 141 -0.81 26.38 -13.95
CA ILE A 141 0.03 26.34 -12.74
C ILE A 141 1.03 27.49 -12.74
N LEU A 142 1.76 27.70 -13.83
CA LEU A 142 2.77 28.76 -13.91
C LEU A 142 2.10 30.15 -13.83
N ASP A 143 0.97 30.34 -14.50
CA ASP A 143 0.18 31.58 -14.46
C ASP A 143 -0.30 31.88 -13.05
N TYR A 144 -0.79 30.86 -12.33
CA TYR A 144 -1.16 30.99 -10.92
C TYR A 144 0.04 31.36 -10.05
N VAL A 145 1.17 30.66 -10.19
CA VAL A 145 2.38 30.90 -9.40
C VAL A 145 2.91 32.32 -9.64
N GLN A 146 3.00 32.75 -10.90
CA GLN A 146 3.48 34.08 -11.26
C GLN A 146 2.62 35.20 -10.66
N GLN A 147 1.30 35.05 -10.72
CA GLN A 147 0.38 36.02 -10.14
C GLN A 147 0.36 35.95 -8.60
N LYS A 148 0.43 34.75 -8.02
CA LYS A 148 0.33 34.53 -6.57
C LYS A 148 1.58 35.01 -5.82
N PHE A 149 2.75 34.80 -6.41
CA PHE A 149 4.04 35.11 -5.79
C PHE A 149 4.74 36.32 -6.42
N SER A 150 4.06 37.05 -7.32
CA SER A 150 4.59 38.24 -7.98
C SER A 150 5.99 38.02 -8.55
N CYS A 151 6.11 37.01 -9.40
CA CYS A 151 7.36 36.53 -9.98
C CYS A 151 7.20 36.24 -11.48
N CYS A 152 8.31 36.09 -12.20
CA CYS A 152 8.32 35.78 -13.63
C CYS A 152 9.41 34.77 -13.98
N GLY A 153 9.08 33.82 -14.87
CA GLY A 153 10.00 32.75 -15.25
C GLY A 153 10.24 31.73 -14.13
N GLY A 154 11.34 30.97 -14.23
CA GLY A 154 11.76 30.03 -13.18
C GLY A 154 12.78 30.66 -12.25
N ASP A 155 13.91 31.04 -12.81
CA ASP A 155 15.03 31.72 -12.14
C ASP A 155 15.08 33.22 -12.49
N ASP A 156 14.74 33.56 -13.74
CA ASP A 156 14.70 34.94 -14.21
C ASP A 156 13.62 35.15 -15.28
N TYR A 157 13.18 36.40 -15.48
CA TYR A 157 12.25 36.75 -16.56
C TYR A 157 12.81 36.40 -17.95
N LYS A 158 14.13 36.29 -18.07
CA LYS A 158 14.82 35.89 -19.29
C LYS A 158 14.59 34.43 -19.70
N ASP A 159 14.08 33.59 -18.80
CA ASP A 159 13.75 32.20 -19.10
C ASP A 159 12.71 32.09 -20.23
N TRP A 160 11.89 33.11 -20.44
CA TRP A 160 10.92 33.18 -21.53
C TRP A 160 11.55 33.17 -22.93
N GLY A 161 12.84 33.50 -23.04
CA GLY A 161 13.57 33.48 -24.32
C GLY A 161 13.67 32.09 -24.97
N VAL A 162 13.37 31.01 -24.25
CA VAL A 162 13.37 29.64 -24.81
C VAL A 162 12.05 29.24 -25.46
N ASN A 163 10.97 29.98 -25.19
CA ASN A 163 9.66 29.66 -25.72
C ASN A 163 9.53 30.16 -27.17
N GLN A 164 8.95 29.34 -28.05
CA GLN A 164 8.79 29.63 -29.47
C GLN A 164 7.91 30.86 -29.81
N TYR A 165 7.16 31.43 -28.85
CA TYR A 165 6.36 32.64 -29.08
C TYR A 165 7.00 33.89 -28.47
N HIS A 166 7.85 33.72 -27.45
CA HIS A 166 8.47 34.80 -26.68
C HIS A 166 9.95 35.02 -27.04
N PHE A 167 10.59 34.08 -27.74
CA PHE A 167 11.96 34.24 -28.21
C PHE A 167 12.12 35.49 -29.10
N CYS A 168 13.25 36.18 -28.97
CA CYS A 168 13.43 37.49 -29.59
C CYS A 168 13.67 37.47 -31.10
N ASN A 169 14.02 36.32 -31.66
CA ASN A 169 14.15 36.14 -33.12
C ASN A 169 12.81 35.77 -33.79
N GLY A 170 11.72 35.75 -33.02
CA GLY A 170 10.37 35.53 -33.53
C GLY A 170 9.81 36.77 -34.21
N THR A 171 8.89 36.56 -35.16
CA THR A 171 8.17 37.62 -35.86
C THR A 171 6.79 37.91 -35.24
N GLY A 172 6.40 37.16 -34.20
CA GLY A 172 5.10 37.29 -33.55
C GLY A 172 4.97 38.54 -32.67
N PRO A 173 3.73 38.95 -32.33
CA PRO A 173 3.49 40.12 -31.49
C PRO A 173 3.98 39.96 -30.04
N LEU A 174 4.16 38.71 -29.60
CA LEU A 174 4.70 38.35 -28.28
C LEU A 174 6.22 38.20 -28.28
N ALA A 175 6.87 38.34 -29.45
CA ALA A 175 8.31 38.14 -29.57
C ALA A 175 9.06 39.10 -28.67
N CYS A 176 10.09 38.57 -28.03
CA CYS A 176 10.91 39.28 -27.07
C CYS A 176 10.15 39.86 -25.86
N GLY A 177 9.02 39.24 -25.51
CA GLY A 177 8.24 39.59 -24.34
C GLY A 177 8.12 38.49 -23.28
N VAL A 178 7.29 38.79 -22.28
CA VAL A 178 6.85 37.86 -21.24
C VAL A 178 5.32 37.84 -21.22
N PRO A 179 4.66 36.78 -20.74
CA PRO A 179 3.21 36.77 -20.64
C PRO A 179 2.69 37.81 -19.63
N TYR A 180 1.42 38.17 -19.78
CA TYR A 180 0.76 39.19 -18.96
C TYR A 180 0.70 38.82 -17.46
N THR A 181 0.89 37.55 -17.11
CA THR A 181 0.97 37.07 -15.72
C THR A 181 2.18 37.60 -14.97
N CYS A 182 3.22 38.02 -15.69
CA CYS A 182 4.41 38.67 -15.13
C CYS A 182 4.22 40.19 -14.89
N CYS A 183 3.13 40.79 -15.37
CA CYS A 183 2.89 42.23 -15.26
C CYS A 183 2.61 42.67 -13.81
N VAL A 184 3.21 43.80 -13.42
CA VAL A 184 2.88 44.45 -12.15
C VAL A 184 1.46 45.03 -12.22
N ARG A 185 0.68 44.86 -11.15
CA ARG A 185 -0.65 45.48 -11.00
C ARG A 185 -0.56 46.59 -9.96
N HIS A 186 -0.82 47.83 -10.36
CA HIS A 186 -0.73 48.98 -9.45
C HIS A 186 -2.01 49.19 -8.63
N LYS A 187 -3.18 48.84 -9.15
CA LYS A 187 -4.47 48.94 -8.44
C LYS A 187 -5.28 47.65 -8.49
N LEU A 188 -5.95 47.34 -7.38
CA LEU A 188 -6.94 46.26 -7.32
C LEU A 188 -8.14 46.61 -8.22
N GLY A 189 -8.42 45.77 -9.23
CA GLY A 189 -9.52 45.96 -10.18
C GLY A 189 -9.18 46.71 -11.47
N GLU A 190 -7.90 47.03 -11.70
CA GLU A 190 -7.45 47.65 -12.95
C GLU A 190 -7.49 46.65 -14.13
N VAL A 191 -7.83 47.14 -15.32
CA VAL A 191 -7.78 46.35 -16.56
C VAL A 191 -6.32 46.05 -16.87
N ILE A 192 -5.96 44.77 -16.87
CA ILE A 192 -4.58 44.34 -17.09
C ILE A 192 -4.20 44.66 -18.54
N ASN A 193 -3.11 45.41 -18.72
CA ASN A 193 -2.50 45.56 -20.04
C ASN A 193 -1.88 44.23 -20.45
N THR A 194 -2.55 43.51 -21.36
CA THR A 194 -2.09 42.20 -21.87
C THR A 194 -0.78 42.29 -22.67
N LEU A 195 -0.39 43.49 -23.09
CA LEU A 195 0.85 43.78 -23.81
C LEU A 195 1.94 44.43 -22.94
N CYS A 196 1.80 44.46 -21.60
CA CYS A 196 2.83 45.06 -20.74
C CYS A 196 4.21 44.42 -20.95
N GLY A 197 4.24 43.12 -21.27
CA GLY A 197 5.45 42.33 -21.43
C GLY A 197 6.19 42.59 -22.74
N TYR A 198 5.69 43.45 -23.64
CA TYR A 198 6.27 43.65 -24.97
C TYR A 198 7.72 44.17 -24.91
N GLN A 199 8.62 43.51 -25.64
CA GLN A 199 10.05 43.86 -25.74
C GLN A 199 10.78 43.97 -24.39
N THR A 200 10.29 43.30 -23.36
CA THR A 200 10.90 43.30 -22.02
C THR A 200 12.21 42.53 -21.98
N LEU A 201 12.37 41.49 -22.79
CA LEU A 201 13.60 40.67 -22.83
C LEU A 201 14.85 41.44 -23.30
N MET A 202 14.69 42.54 -24.07
CA MET A 202 15.80 43.40 -24.53
C MET A 202 16.23 44.47 -23.51
N LYS A 203 15.39 44.73 -22.52
CA LYS A 203 15.60 45.83 -21.59
C LYS A 203 16.34 45.35 -20.34
N GLU A 204 17.07 46.28 -19.73
CA GLU A 204 17.77 46.04 -18.48
C GLU A 204 16.81 46.01 -17.29
N ARG A 205 17.23 45.32 -16.22
CA ARG A 205 16.39 45.03 -15.05
C ARG A 205 15.84 46.28 -14.37
N GLU A 206 16.65 47.34 -14.28
CA GLU A 206 16.27 48.59 -13.60
C GLU A 206 15.09 49.28 -14.29
N ALA A 207 15.05 49.28 -15.62
CA ALA A 207 13.97 49.86 -16.40
C ALA A 207 12.65 49.06 -16.31
N LEU A 208 12.69 47.84 -15.79
CA LEU A 208 11.57 46.89 -15.76
C LEU A 208 10.89 46.76 -14.41
N GLN A 209 11.49 47.34 -13.36
CA GLN A 209 11.12 47.07 -11.98
C GLN A 209 9.67 47.45 -11.64
N ASP A 210 9.14 48.49 -12.29
CA ASP A 210 7.76 48.96 -12.15
C ASP A 210 6.80 48.39 -13.21
N LEU A 211 7.32 47.67 -14.21
CA LEU A 211 6.52 47.14 -15.32
C LEU A 211 6.23 45.64 -15.17
N ILE A 212 7.25 44.85 -14.82
CA ILE A 212 7.13 43.40 -14.64
C ILE A 212 7.83 42.92 -13.38
N HIS A 213 7.39 41.77 -12.90
CA HIS A 213 8.05 41.05 -11.81
C HIS A 213 9.34 40.38 -12.30
N VAL A 214 10.47 41.09 -12.26
CA VAL A 214 11.80 40.61 -12.72
C VAL A 214 12.40 39.46 -11.88
N ARG A 215 11.73 39.04 -10.81
CA ARG A 215 12.24 38.03 -9.89
C ARG A 215 11.79 36.63 -10.31
N GLY A 216 12.70 35.66 -10.33
CA GLY A 216 12.38 34.25 -10.56
C GLY A 216 11.41 33.66 -9.54
N CYS A 217 10.51 32.81 -10.01
CA CYS A 217 9.51 32.18 -9.17
C CYS A 217 10.08 31.18 -8.16
N ILE A 218 11.15 30.46 -8.48
CA ILE A 218 11.79 29.54 -7.51
C ILE A 218 12.26 30.33 -6.29
N HIS A 219 12.94 31.46 -6.53
CA HIS A 219 13.43 32.30 -5.45
C HIS A 219 12.29 33.01 -4.69
N ALA A 220 11.21 33.43 -5.37
CA ALA A 220 10.04 34.02 -4.71
C ALA A 220 9.31 33.03 -3.80
N VAL A 221 9.10 31.79 -4.25
CA VAL A 221 8.46 30.73 -3.47
C VAL A 221 9.33 30.35 -2.27
N ASN A 222 10.65 30.24 -2.44
CA ASN A 222 11.56 29.97 -1.32
C ASN A 222 11.51 31.05 -0.23
N LEU A 223 11.53 32.34 -0.60
CA LEU A 223 11.37 33.39 0.41
C LEU A 223 10.01 33.33 1.09
N TRP A 224 8.94 33.11 0.33
CA TRP A 224 7.61 32.98 0.92
C TRP A 224 7.54 31.83 1.93
N MET A 225 8.17 30.68 1.63
CA MET A 225 8.24 29.54 2.56
C MET A 225 9.04 29.87 3.83
N SER A 226 10.12 30.65 3.72
CA SER A 226 10.90 31.12 4.87
C SER A 226 10.13 32.12 5.73
N ASP A 227 9.43 33.06 5.10
CA ASP A 227 8.64 34.09 5.80
C ASP A 227 7.39 33.48 6.46
N ASN A 228 6.85 32.39 5.89
CA ASN A 228 5.65 31.70 6.36
C ASN A 228 5.98 30.32 6.95
N ILE A 229 6.99 30.25 7.82
CA ILE A 229 7.45 28.99 8.43
C ILE A 229 6.32 28.17 9.07
N GLY A 230 5.31 28.83 9.64
CA GLY A 230 4.14 28.15 10.21
C GLY A 230 3.34 27.34 9.19
N ILE A 231 3.12 27.89 7.99
CA ILE A 231 2.43 27.19 6.90
C ILE A 231 3.31 26.07 6.37
N THR A 232 4.61 26.32 6.19
CA THR A 232 5.58 25.33 5.71
C THR A 232 5.64 24.11 6.65
N VAL A 233 5.74 24.32 7.97
CA VAL A 233 5.73 23.24 8.96
C VAL A 233 4.39 22.52 8.96
N ALA A 234 3.26 23.23 8.84
CA ALA A 234 1.94 22.60 8.77
C ALA A 234 1.81 21.67 7.55
N LEU A 235 2.32 22.06 6.38
CA LEU A 235 2.33 21.22 5.17
C LEU A 235 3.20 19.97 5.38
N CYS A 236 4.40 20.11 5.95
CA CYS A 236 5.26 18.97 6.27
C CYS A 236 4.58 17.99 7.25
N CYS A 237 3.96 18.52 8.30
CA CYS A 237 3.22 17.73 9.29
C CYS A 237 1.99 17.03 8.68
N ALA A 238 1.27 17.68 7.77
CA ALA A 238 0.11 17.10 7.10
C ALA A 238 0.46 15.85 6.27
N ILE A 239 1.69 15.77 5.74
CA ILE A 239 2.15 14.59 5.00
C ILE A 239 2.73 13.53 5.97
N GLY A 240 3.54 13.94 6.94
CA GLY A 240 4.24 13.00 7.83
C GLY A 240 3.39 12.39 8.94
N LEU A 241 2.54 13.17 9.60
CA LEU A 241 1.77 12.71 10.77
C LEU A 241 0.79 11.57 10.46
N PRO A 242 0.02 11.59 9.36
CA PRO A 242 -0.89 10.50 9.07
C PRO A 242 -0.16 9.19 8.81
N GLN A 243 1.04 9.25 8.24
CA GLN A 243 1.87 8.08 7.99
C GLN A 243 2.46 7.51 9.29
N LEU A 244 2.95 8.38 10.19
CA LEU A 244 3.38 7.97 11.53
C LEU A 244 2.23 7.34 12.33
N LEU A 245 1.04 7.92 12.26
CA LEU A 245 -0.16 7.35 12.89
C LEU A 245 -0.47 5.95 12.35
N GLY A 246 -0.43 5.77 11.02
CA GLY A 246 -0.64 4.47 10.38
C GLY A 246 0.38 3.42 10.83
N ILE A 247 1.65 3.80 10.95
CA ILE A 247 2.74 2.92 11.45
C ILE A 247 2.47 2.51 12.89
N VAL A 248 2.16 3.46 13.78
CA VAL A 248 1.89 3.19 15.20
C VAL A 248 0.68 2.26 15.35
N LEU A 249 -0.42 2.57 14.66
CA LEU A 249 -1.63 1.75 14.70
C LEU A 249 -1.36 0.33 14.18
N SER A 250 -0.63 0.19 13.07
CA SER A 250 -0.29 -1.10 12.49
C SER A 250 0.65 -1.91 13.37
N CYS A 251 1.65 -1.26 13.98
CA CYS A 251 2.59 -1.89 14.89
C CYS A 251 1.88 -2.41 16.15
N VAL A 252 1.03 -1.58 16.78
CA VAL A 252 0.22 -1.99 17.93
C VAL A 252 -0.69 -3.15 17.55
N PHE A 253 -1.41 -3.07 16.43
CA PHE A 253 -2.32 -4.12 16.00
C PHE A 253 -1.60 -5.44 15.66
N TRP A 254 -0.44 -5.35 15.00
CA TRP A 254 0.39 -6.53 14.68
C TRP A 254 0.89 -7.21 15.95
N ASN A 255 1.42 -6.45 16.92
CA ASN A 255 1.89 -7.01 18.18
C ASN A 255 0.75 -7.70 18.95
N LEU A 256 -0.45 -7.11 18.96
CA LEU A 256 -1.64 -7.73 19.55
C LEU A 256 -2.01 -9.05 18.85
N LEU A 257 -1.99 -9.10 17.51
CA LEU A 257 -2.27 -10.33 16.76
C LEU A 257 -1.21 -11.41 16.99
N VAL A 258 0.06 -11.03 17.12
CA VAL A 258 1.16 -11.96 17.42
C VAL A 258 0.96 -12.58 18.80
N ASP A 259 0.73 -11.76 19.82
CA ASP A 259 0.53 -12.21 21.21
C ASP A 259 -0.69 -13.14 21.37
N MET A 260 -1.81 -12.80 20.72
CA MET A 260 -3.02 -13.64 20.76
C MET A 260 -2.83 -15.00 20.08
N SER A 261 -2.05 -15.07 19.00
CA SER A 261 -1.76 -16.33 18.32
C SER A 261 -0.79 -17.20 19.08
N GLU A 262 0.24 -16.62 19.70
CA GLU A 262 1.17 -17.38 20.54
C GLU A 262 0.43 -17.95 21.77
N SER A 263 -0.48 -17.15 22.34
CA SER A 263 -1.37 -17.59 23.41
C SER A 263 -2.29 -18.74 22.98
N ALA A 264 -2.86 -18.68 21.78
CA ALA A 264 -3.72 -19.74 21.25
C ALA A 264 -2.95 -21.04 20.97
N ASP A 265 -1.76 -20.95 20.36
CA ASP A 265 -0.90 -22.11 20.09
C ASP A 265 -0.42 -22.77 21.39
N MET A 266 -0.12 -21.98 22.43
CA MET A 266 0.22 -22.51 23.75
C MET A 266 -0.96 -23.24 24.41
N VAL A 267 -2.18 -22.73 24.25
CA VAL A 267 -3.39 -23.39 24.78
C VAL A 267 -3.71 -24.66 24.02
N ASP A 268 -3.64 -24.67 22.69
CA ASP A 268 -3.87 -25.88 21.90
C ASP A 268 -2.81 -26.95 22.20
N PHE A 269 -1.53 -26.56 22.31
CA PHE A 269 -0.47 -27.47 22.72
C PHE A 269 -0.68 -28.01 24.14
N LYS A 270 -1.11 -27.17 25.09
CA LYS A 270 -1.43 -27.62 26.46
C LYS A 270 -2.68 -28.50 26.50
N LEU A 271 -3.72 -28.21 25.73
CA LEU A 271 -4.94 -29.02 25.63
C LEU A 271 -4.61 -30.39 25.03
N LYS A 272 -3.82 -30.41 23.94
CA LYS A 272 -3.33 -31.64 23.31
C LYS A 272 -2.44 -32.46 24.25
N LYS A 273 -1.62 -31.80 25.08
CA LYS A 273 -0.82 -32.43 26.14
C LYS A 273 -1.65 -32.91 27.35
N ALA A 274 -2.74 -32.22 27.68
CA ALA A 274 -3.64 -32.62 28.77
C ALA A 274 -4.57 -33.78 28.37
N ALA A 275 -4.95 -33.84 27.08
CA ALA A 275 -5.75 -34.94 26.52
C ALA A 275 -4.95 -36.25 26.36
N PHE A 276 -3.62 -36.17 26.26
CA PHE A 276 -2.73 -37.34 26.15
C PHE A 276 -1.74 -37.41 27.31
N LYS A 277 -2.02 -38.26 28.30
CA LYS A 277 -0.99 -38.71 29.24
C LYS A 277 -0.04 -39.64 28.50
N TYR A 278 1.17 -39.19 28.21
CA TYR A 278 2.22 -40.00 27.57
C TYR A 278 2.50 -41.33 28.29
N SER A 279 2.22 -41.38 29.60
CA SER A 279 2.35 -42.59 30.43
C SER A 279 1.28 -43.66 30.17
N GLU A 280 0.22 -43.36 29.41
CA GLU A 280 -0.91 -44.25 29.12
C GLU A 280 -0.89 -44.78 27.67
N LEU A 281 0.11 -44.40 26.86
CA LEU A 281 0.27 -44.90 25.49
C LEU A 281 1.31 -46.03 25.47
N ASP A 282 0.94 -47.17 24.89
CA ASP A 282 1.87 -48.26 24.60
C ASP A 282 2.75 -47.88 23.39
N LEU A 283 4.00 -47.49 23.68
CA LEU A 283 5.02 -47.11 22.69
C LEU A 283 5.90 -48.29 22.24
N ALA A 284 5.61 -49.54 22.63
CA ALA A 284 6.48 -50.70 22.39
C ALA A 284 6.74 -51.03 20.89
N GLY A 285 6.08 -50.34 19.95
CA GLY A 285 6.29 -50.48 18.50
C GLY A 285 6.77 -49.21 17.78
N ALA A 286 7.10 -48.13 18.49
CA ALA A 286 7.64 -46.93 17.86
C ALA A 286 9.10 -47.17 17.44
N GLY A 287 9.36 -47.21 16.12
CA GLY A 287 10.72 -47.23 15.59
C GLY A 287 11.50 -45.96 15.96
N TRP A 288 12.77 -45.89 15.57
CA TRP A 288 13.72 -44.82 15.97
C TRP A 288 13.24 -43.40 15.62
N CYS A 289 12.37 -43.22 14.62
CA CYS A 289 11.76 -41.91 14.33
C CYS A 289 10.30 -41.88 14.77
N MET A 290 10.03 -41.18 15.89
CA MET A 290 8.69 -40.92 16.45
C MET A 290 7.75 -40.06 15.56
N CYS A 291 8.07 -39.83 14.29
CA CYS A 291 7.40 -38.82 13.47
C CYS A 291 6.25 -39.33 12.58
N LEU A 292 5.96 -40.64 12.55
CA LEU A 292 4.79 -41.16 11.82
C LEU A 292 3.80 -41.87 12.76
N PRO A 293 2.55 -41.39 12.89
CA PRO A 293 1.51 -42.15 13.56
C PRO A 293 1.11 -43.37 12.72
N ARG A 294 0.91 -44.51 13.39
CA ARG A 294 0.42 -45.76 12.80
C ARG A 294 -1.02 -45.59 12.30
N ASP A 295 -1.35 -46.12 11.12
CA ASP A 295 -2.73 -46.19 10.63
C ASP A 295 -3.58 -46.98 11.64
N GLY A 296 -4.51 -46.28 12.31
CA GLY A 296 -5.35 -46.80 13.38
C GLY A 296 -5.18 -46.13 14.76
N GLY A 297 -4.18 -45.27 14.93
CA GLY A 297 -3.93 -44.56 16.20
C GLY A 297 -3.42 -45.47 17.33
N TYR A 298 -2.93 -44.86 18.41
CA TYR A 298 -2.51 -45.60 19.60
C TYR A 298 -3.72 -45.84 20.52
N LEU A 299 -4.06 -47.10 20.76
CA LEU A 299 -5.17 -47.49 21.62
C LEU A 299 -4.77 -47.42 23.10
N PRO A 300 -5.64 -46.97 24.00
CA PRO A 300 -5.37 -46.98 25.44
C PRO A 300 -5.31 -48.42 25.97
N VAL A 301 -4.33 -48.70 26.83
CA VAL A 301 -4.19 -50.00 27.50
C VAL A 301 -5.32 -50.14 28.53
N PRO A 302 -6.14 -51.22 28.50
CA PRO A 302 -7.10 -51.47 29.58
C PRO A 302 -6.34 -51.80 30.87
N ALA A 303 -6.66 -51.12 31.97
CA ALA A 303 -6.07 -51.36 33.28
C ALA A 303 -6.30 -52.81 33.71
N ALA A 304 -5.20 -53.54 33.96
CA ALA A 304 -5.25 -54.84 34.63
C ALA A 304 -5.26 -54.62 36.16
N GLU A 305 -6.19 -55.24 36.87
CA GLU A 305 -6.23 -55.26 38.33
C GLU A 305 -4.98 -55.96 38.92
N PRO A 306 -4.53 -55.56 40.11
CA PRO A 306 -3.25 -56.02 40.64
C PRO A 306 -3.37 -57.41 41.27
N GLY A 307 -2.60 -58.36 40.74
CA GLY A 307 -2.21 -59.59 41.44
C GLY A 307 -2.66 -60.89 40.78
N LEU A 308 -1.90 -61.40 39.80
CA LEU A 308 -1.71 -62.84 39.60
C LEU A 308 -0.51 -63.12 38.67
N ASP A 309 0.28 -64.14 39.02
CA ASP A 309 1.54 -64.52 38.37
C ASP A 309 1.40 -64.97 36.89
N PRO A 310 2.45 -64.76 36.06
CA PRO A 310 2.36 -64.86 34.59
C PRO A 310 2.20 -66.28 33.98
N ILE A 311 1.97 -67.32 34.78
CA ILE A 311 1.91 -68.71 34.29
C ILE A 311 0.48 -69.18 33.99
N ASP A 312 -0.56 -68.59 34.59
CA ASP A 312 -1.96 -69.04 34.42
C ASP A 312 -2.64 -68.58 33.11
N ILE A 313 -2.14 -67.52 32.47
CA ILE A 313 -2.74 -66.95 31.23
C ILE A 313 -2.55 -67.89 30.03
N HIS A 314 -1.42 -68.61 29.97
CA HIS A 314 -1.14 -69.55 28.88
C HIS A 314 -1.99 -70.83 28.98
N LEU A 315 -2.34 -71.27 30.19
CA LEU A 315 -3.17 -72.47 30.40
C LEU A 315 -4.65 -72.22 30.07
N GLN A 316 -5.17 -71.00 30.32
CA GLN A 316 -6.54 -70.63 29.91
C GLN A 316 -6.72 -70.51 28.40
N LYS A 317 -5.70 -70.04 27.66
CA LYS A 317 -5.74 -69.95 26.19
C LYS A 317 -5.78 -71.33 25.52
N LEU A 318 -5.10 -72.33 26.07
CA LEU A 318 -5.08 -73.69 25.51
C LEU A 318 -6.37 -74.49 25.78
N LYS A 319 -7.12 -74.17 26.84
CA LYS A 319 -8.37 -74.89 27.19
C LYS A 319 -9.62 -74.39 26.45
N LYS A 320 -9.54 -73.28 25.69
CA LYS A 320 -10.70 -72.63 25.05
C LYS A 320 -10.84 -72.88 23.53
N GLN A 321 -10.00 -73.72 22.95
CA GLN A 321 -10.11 -74.14 21.54
C GLN A 321 -10.90 -75.45 21.44
N GLN A 322 -12.21 -75.33 21.21
CA GLN A 322 -13.06 -76.40 20.68
C GLN A 322 -13.36 -76.10 19.20
N PRO A 323 -13.33 -77.09 18.28
CA PRO A 323 -13.27 -76.85 16.84
C PRO A 323 -14.60 -76.33 16.26
N ARG A 324 -14.54 -75.33 15.38
CA ARG A 324 -15.72 -74.86 14.60
C ARG A 324 -16.02 -75.84 13.48
N THR A 325 -17.29 -76.25 13.38
CA THR A 325 -17.86 -77.12 12.34
C THR A 325 -18.08 -76.40 11.01
N HIS A 326 -18.09 -77.19 9.93
CA HIS A 326 -18.14 -76.84 8.51
C HIS A 326 -19.35 -76.00 8.04
N ALA A 327 -20.29 -75.64 8.93
CA ALA A 327 -21.50 -74.89 8.60
C ALA A 327 -21.30 -73.36 8.59
N GLN A 328 -20.39 -72.81 9.42
CA GLN A 328 -20.18 -71.36 9.54
C GLN A 328 -19.29 -70.76 8.44
N LEU A 329 -18.62 -71.58 7.61
CA LEU A 329 -17.78 -71.10 6.51
C LEU A 329 -18.56 -70.80 5.21
N ARG A 330 -19.78 -71.35 5.04
CA ARG A 330 -20.56 -71.16 3.79
C ARG A 330 -21.30 -69.82 3.70
N GLU A 331 -21.69 -69.21 4.82
CA GLU A 331 -22.45 -67.95 4.77
C GLU A 331 -21.59 -66.72 4.40
N MET A 332 -20.26 -66.77 4.61
CA MET A 332 -19.37 -65.65 4.27
C MET A 332 -18.93 -65.60 2.79
N GLN A 333 -19.06 -66.68 2.02
CA GLN A 333 -18.68 -66.67 0.60
C GLN A 333 -19.75 -66.09 -0.32
N GLN A 334 -21.02 -66.02 0.11
CA GLN A 334 -22.14 -65.65 -0.77
C GLN A 334 -22.44 -64.15 -0.78
N SER A 335 -22.00 -63.36 0.22
CA SER A 335 -22.19 -61.90 0.22
C SER A 335 -21.12 -61.11 -0.55
N ARG A 336 -20.02 -61.75 -0.96
CA ARG A 336 -18.84 -61.08 -1.51
C ARG A 336 -18.75 -61.05 -3.05
N SER A 337 -19.72 -61.65 -3.75
CA SER A 337 -19.67 -61.83 -5.22
C SER A 337 -20.60 -60.89 -6.02
N ALA A 338 -21.33 -59.96 -5.40
CA ALA A 338 -22.43 -59.23 -6.07
C ALA A 338 -22.19 -57.73 -6.36
N THR A 339 -21.05 -57.14 -6.00
CA THR A 339 -20.89 -55.66 -6.04
C THR A 339 -19.53 -55.18 -6.57
N GLY A 340 -19.07 -55.74 -7.69
CA GLY A 340 -17.91 -55.19 -8.37
C GLY A 340 -17.77 -55.64 -9.81
N LEU A 341 -18.34 -54.89 -10.75
CA LEU A 341 -17.82 -54.66 -12.10
C LEU A 341 -18.67 -53.58 -12.81
N ASP A 342 -17.96 -52.67 -13.49
CA ASP A 342 -18.40 -51.74 -14.55
C ASP A 342 -19.01 -50.37 -14.16
N GLU A 343 -18.19 -49.31 -14.22
CA GLU A 343 -18.42 -48.12 -15.08
C GLU A 343 -17.29 -47.10 -14.93
N VAL A 344 -16.24 -47.29 -15.74
CA VAL A 344 -15.39 -46.22 -16.28
C VAL A 344 -15.96 -45.91 -17.66
N ASP A 345 -16.09 -44.62 -18.00
CA ASP A 345 -16.47 -44.07 -19.33
C ASP A 345 -17.96 -44.04 -19.75
N VAL A 346 -18.80 -43.18 -19.14
CA VAL A 346 -19.87 -42.46 -19.86
C VAL A 346 -20.15 -41.11 -19.18
N GLY A 347 -19.85 -39.98 -19.85
CA GLY A 347 -20.20 -38.66 -19.30
C GLY A 347 -19.67 -37.44 -20.03
N ARG A 348 -18.91 -37.63 -21.12
CA ARG A 348 -18.55 -36.56 -22.07
C ARG A 348 -19.32 -36.75 -23.37
N LYS A 349 -20.64 -36.53 -23.36
CA LYS A 349 -21.51 -36.21 -24.53
C LYS A 349 -23.00 -36.20 -24.11
N GLN A 350 -23.49 -35.09 -23.57
CA GLN A 350 -24.89 -34.61 -23.73
C GLN A 350 -25.07 -33.26 -23.01
N LYS A 351 -24.32 -32.25 -23.47
CA LYS A 351 -24.69 -30.84 -23.31
C LYS A 351 -24.73 -30.20 -24.69
N ARG A 352 -25.58 -30.77 -25.54
CA ARG A 352 -26.16 -30.19 -26.76
C ARG A 352 -27.55 -30.83 -26.88
N GLU A 353 -28.56 -29.98 -27.02
CA GLU A 353 -29.96 -30.30 -27.33
C GLU A 353 -30.80 -30.85 -26.16
N HIS A 354 -31.21 -29.95 -25.26
CA HIS A 354 -32.60 -29.48 -25.21
C HIS A 354 -32.72 -28.18 -24.42
#